data_AF-A0A842QFV8-F1
#
_entry.id   AF-A0A842QFV8-F1
#
_cell.length_a   1.000
_cell.length_b   1.000
_cell.length_c   1.000
_cell.angle_alpha   90.00
_cell.angle_beta   90.00
_cell.angle_gamma   90.00
#
_symmetry.space_group_name_H-M   'P 1'
#
loop_
_entity.id
_entity.type
_entity.pdbx_description
1 polymer ?
#
loop_
_entity_poly.entity_id
_entity_poly.type
_entity_poly.pdbx_seq_one_letter_code
_entity_poly.pdbx_strand_id
1 'polypeptide(L)'
;MKLVEIAERSIDVIKDEGEDGIRSDRLAERLETPKRRIYDVLAILKAMGKVETNRRFDGTTITWVDESERYVAKEKFDATKEELENVVAQKKELQVEVAQLKQQLRIAKSKIRRDTEIQQAQNRIEFDTTQLRVRPLSNSGFKAVKDSGMEVVIECKESGLVVDPTEKEVDQNEAILRNIQRL
;
A
#
# COMPACT_ATOMS: atom_id res chain seq x y z
N MET A 1 -33.32 -20.31 42.73
CA MET A 1 -33.13 -19.05 42.00
C MET A 1 -34.24 -18.91 40.97
N LYS A 2 -34.86 -17.73 40.84
CA LYS A 2 -35.87 -17.48 39.80
C LYS A 2 -35.20 -17.36 38.43
N LEU A 3 -35.93 -17.61 37.34
CA LEU A 3 -35.38 -17.49 35.97
C LEU A 3 -34.85 -16.08 35.65
N VAL A 4 -35.48 -15.04 36.20
CA VAL A 4 -35.06 -13.65 36.04
C VAL A 4 -33.69 -13.42 36.68
N GLU A 5 -33.50 -13.85 37.93
CA GLU A 5 -32.22 -13.76 38.65
C GLU A 5 -31.11 -14.54 37.94
N ILE A 6 -31.43 -15.72 37.37
CA ILE A 6 -30.49 -16.50 36.57
C ILE A 6 -30.10 -15.72 35.31
N ALA A 7 -31.05 -15.04 34.66
CA ALA A 7 -30.79 -14.26 33.45
C ALA A 7 -29.90 -13.05 33.74
N GLU A 8 -30.21 -12.27 34.78
CA GLU A 8 -29.40 -11.12 35.20
C GLU A 8 -27.96 -11.53 35.50
N ARG A 9 -27.78 -12.55 36.36
CA ARG A 9 -26.44 -13.04 36.70
C ARG A 9 -25.71 -13.69 35.53
N SER A 10 -26.44 -14.31 34.59
CA SER A 10 -25.84 -14.84 33.36
C SER A 10 -25.31 -13.71 32.49
N ILE A 11 -26.05 -12.60 32.35
CA ILE A 11 -25.62 -11.44 31.56
C ILE A 11 -24.34 -10.87 32.16
N ASP A 12 -24.28 -10.69 33.48
CA ASP A 12 -23.10 -10.14 34.16
C ASP A 12 -21.87 -11.03 33.92
N VAL A 13 -22.00 -12.34 34.16
CA VAL A 13 -20.90 -13.29 33.94
C VAL A 13 -20.45 -13.35 32.48
N ILE A 14 -21.39 -13.34 31.52
CA ILE A 14 -21.04 -13.40 30.10
C ILE A 14 -20.34 -12.11 29.64
N LYS A 15 -20.74 -10.95 30.19
CA LYS A 15 -20.08 -9.66 29.91
C LYS A 15 -18.69 -9.57 30.52
N ASP A 16 -18.51 -10.07 31.74
CA ASP A 16 -17.20 -10.07 32.42
C ASP A 16 -16.14 -10.86 31.65
N GLU A 17 -16.56 -11.91 30.94
CA GLU A 17 -15.66 -12.77 30.15
C GLU A 17 -15.43 -12.22 28.71
N GLY A 18 -16.17 -11.18 28.30
CA GLY A 18 -15.92 -10.41 27.08
C GLY A 18 -15.86 -11.25 25.79
N GLU A 19 -14.82 -11.00 24.98
CA GLU A 19 -14.57 -11.66 23.69
C GLU A 19 -14.13 -13.13 23.83
N ASP A 20 -13.46 -13.48 24.93
CA ASP A 20 -12.99 -14.85 25.19
C ASP A 20 -14.18 -15.81 25.37
N GLY A 21 -15.26 -15.27 25.95
CA GLY A 21 -16.52 -15.96 26.16
C GLY A 21 -16.45 -17.07 27.21
N ILE A 22 -17.62 -17.52 27.66
CA ILE A 22 -17.75 -18.54 28.69
C ILE A 22 -18.42 -19.79 28.14
N ARG A 23 -17.94 -20.96 28.57
CA ARG A 23 -18.61 -22.22 28.25
C ARG A 23 -19.91 -22.40 29.03
N SER A 24 -20.91 -23.00 28.39
CA SER A 24 -22.24 -23.21 28.97
C SER A 24 -22.25 -24.08 30.24
N ASP A 25 -21.30 -25.00 30.36
CA ASP A 25 -21.12 -25.84 31.55
C ASP A 25 -20.49 -25.08 32.71
N ARG A 26 -19.44 -24.29 32.45
CA ARG A 26 -18.82 -23.40 33.45
C ARG A 26 -19.79 -22.32 33.94
N LEU A 27 -20.62 -21.78 33.04
CA LEU A 27 -21.66 -20.83 33.40
C LEU A 27 -22.70 -21.48 34.34
N ALA A 28 -23.10 -22.72 34.07
CA ALA A 28 -24.02 -23.47 34.92
C ALA A 28 -23.43 -23.75 36.31
N GLU A 29 -22.15 -24.11 36.37
CA GLU A 29 -21.41 -24.33 37.62
C GLU A 29 -21.30 -23.04 38.44
N ARG A 30 -20.88 -21.94 37.83
CA ARG A 30 -20.70 -20.63 38.48
C ARG A 30 -21.99 -20.03 39.02
N LEU A 31 -23.13 -20.35 38.38
CA LEU A 31 -24.45 -19.91 38.80
C LEU A 31 -25.20 -20.94 39.66
N GLU A 32 -24.56 -22.07 39.99
CA GLU A 32 -25.16 -23.19 40.75
C GLU A 32 -26.54 -23.60 40.21
N THR A 33 -26.68 -23.59 38.89
CA THR A 33 -27.97 -23.71 38.20
C THR A 33 -27.93 -24.87 37.21
N PRO A 34 -29.01 -25.68 37.09
CA PRO A 34 -29.06 -26.76 36.11
C PRO A 34 -28.82 -26.27 34.67
N LYS A 35 -28.00 -26.97 33.90
CA LYS A 35 -27.69 -26.64 32.48
C LYS A 35 -28.94 -26.36 31.64
N ARG A 36 -30.03 -27.08 31.91
CA ARG A 36 -31.31 -26.90 31.22
C ARG A 36 -31.87 -25.47 31.36
N ARG A 37 -31.71 -24.82 32.52
CA ARG A 37 -32.20 -23.45 32.76
C ARG A 37 -31.32 -22.40 32.10
N ILE A 38 -30.01 -22.64 32.05
CA ILE A 38 -29.07 -21.82 31.28
C ILE A 38 -29.47 -21.82 29.79
N TYR A 39 -29.89 -22.95 29.22
CA TYR A 39 -30.36 -22.99 27.83
C TYR A 39 -31.63 -22.18 27.56
N ASP A 40 -32.55 -22.10 28.52
CA ASP A 40 -33.73 -21.23 28.37
C ASP A 40 -33.32 -19.76 28.26
N VAL A 41 -32.39 -19.32 29.12
CA VAL A 41 -31.87 -17.95 29.12
C VAL A 41 -31.07 -17.67 27.84
N LEU A 42 -30.17 -18.58 27.44
CA LEU A 42 -29.34 -18.41 26.25
C LEU A 42 -30.17 -18.38 24.97
N ALA A 43 -31.24 -19.17 24.87
CA ALA A 43 -32.13 -19.14 23.71
C ALA A 43 -32.76 -17.75 23.54
N ILE A 44 -33.18 -17.13 24.64
CA ILE A 44 -33.74 -15.78 24.64
C ILE A 44 -32.67 -14.73 24.30
N LEU A 45 -31.51 -14.77 24.95
CA LEU A 45 -30.42 -13.82 24.70
C LEU A 45 -29.90 -13.90 23.24
N LYS A 46 -29.86 -15.11 22.68
CA LYS A 46 -29.50 -15.34 21.28
C LYS A 46 -30.55 -14.79 20.33
N ALA A 47 -31.84 -14.97 20.63
CA ALA A 47 -32.94 -14.41 19.84
C ALA A 47 -32.92 -12.86 19.86
N MET A 48 -32.43 -12.26 20.94
CA MET A 48 -32.23 -10.81 21.06
C MET A 48 -30.93 -10.31 20.42
N GLY A 49 -30.10 -11.19 19.85
CA GLY A 49 -28.83 -10.82 19.23
C GLY A 49 -27.75 -10.35 20.21
N LYS A 50 -27.91 -10.59 21.51
CA LYS A 50 -26.97 -10.13 22.55
C LYS A 50 -25.83 -11.10 22.84
N VAL A 51 -25.96 -12.35 22.41
CA VAL A 51 -24.92 -13.37 22.58
C VAL A 51 -24.77 -14.19 21.31
N GLU A 52 -23.53 -14.59 21.04
CA GLU A 52 -23.19 -15.55 20.01
C GLU A 52 -22.77 -16.88 20.65
N THR A 53 -23.08 -17.99 20.00
CA THR A 53 -22.78 -19.33 20.52
C THR A 53 -21.95 -20.09 19.50
N ASN A 54 -20.73 -20.46 19.87
CA ASN A 54 -19.85 -21.25 19.03
C ASN A 54 -19.68 -22.65 19.63
N ARG A 55 -19.96 -23.69 18.83
CA ARG A 55 -19.79 -25.08 19.26
C ARG A 55 -18.40 -25.56 18.86
N ARG A 56 -17.55 -25.78 19.87
CA ARG A 56 -16.20 -26.34 19.72
C ARG A 56 -16.17 -27.77 20.26
N PHE A 57 -15.05 -28.46 20.06
CA PHE A 57 -14.84 -29.83 20.53
C PHE A 57 -14.98 -29.96 22.06
N ASP A 58 -14.62 -28.91 22.78
CA ASP A 58 -14.60 -28.87 24.23
C ASP A 58 -15.94 -28.45 24.84
N GLY A 59 -16.84 -27.79 24.08
CA GLY A 59 -18.17 -27.40 24.54
C GLY A 59 -18.80 -26.30 23.70
N THR A 60 -19.92 -25.75 24.18
CA THR A 60 -20.52 -24.53 23.59
C THR A 60 -19.99 -23.31 24.33
N THR A 61 -19.23 -22.48 23.63
CA THR A 61 -18.74 -21.19 24.12
C THR A 61 -19.76 -20.12 23.77
N ILE A 62 -20.04 -19.24 24.73
CA ILE A 62 -21.00 -18.15 24.62
C ILE A 62 -20.21 -16.85 24.75
N THR A 63 -20.30 -15.98 23.75
CA THR A 63 -19.65 -14.67 23.73
C THR A 63 -20.70 -13.58 23.79
N TRP A 64 -20.40 -12.50 24.52
CA TRP A 64 -21.25 -11.31 24.50
C TRP A 64 -21.07 -10.57 23.18
N VAL A 65 -22.18 -10.15 22.56
CA VAL A 65 -22.14 -9.31 21.37
C VAL A 65 -22.44 -7.89 21.80
N ASP A 66 -21.41 -7.05 21.86
CA ASP A 66 -21.61 -5.63 22.08
C ASP A 66 -21.87 -4.91 20.75
N GLU A 67 -23.14 -4.63 20.49
CA GLU A 67 -23.53 -3.84 19.31
C GLU A 67 -23.03 -2.40 19.37
N SER A 68 -22.63 -1.90 20.55
CA SER A 68 -22.11 -0.53 20.68
C SER A 68 -20.79 -0.32 19.95
N GLU A 69 -20.00 -1.38 19.72
CA GLU A 69 -18.80 -1.31 18.89
C GLU A 69 -19.10 -1.01 17.42
N ARG A 70 -20.31 -1.33 16.94
CA ARG A 70 -20.75 -1.00 15.57
C ARG A 70 -21.12 0.46 15.41
N TYR A 71 -21.29 1.18 16.50
CA TYR A 71 -21.68 2.59 16.49
C TYR A 71 -20.49 3.45 16.86
N VAL A 72 -19.94 4.13 15.85
CA VAL A 72 -18.96 5.19 16.08
C VAL A 72 -19.70 6.42 16.59
N ALA A 73 -19.19 7.03 17.67
CA ALA A 73 -19.71 8.31 18.15
C ALA A 73 -19.74 9.34 17.02
N LYS A 74 -20.85 10.06 16.89
CA LYS A 74 -21.07 11.01 15.78
C LYS A 74 -19.93 12.01 15.61
N GLU A 75 -19.36 12.49 16.71
CA GLU A 75 -18.22 13.41 16.71
C GLU A 75 -16.98 12.82 16.02
N LYS A 76 -16.68 11.53 16.27
CA LYS A 76 -15.56 10.85 15.61
C LYS A 76 -15.85 10.66 14.12
N PHE A 77 -17.08 10.31 13.76
CA PHE A 77 -17.48 10.19 12.36
C PHE A 77 -17.35 11.51 11.60
N ASP A 78 -17.86 12.60 12.18
CA ASP A 78 -17.80 13.93 11.57
C ASP A 78 -16.34 14.40 11.42
N ALA A 79 -15.50 14.17 12.43
CA ALA A 79 -14.07 14.48 12.34
C ALA A 79 -13.34 13.69 11.24
N THR A 80 -13.56 12.37 11.14
CA THR A 80 -12.96 11.54 10.09
C THR A 80 -13.45 11.94 8.70
N LYS A 81 -14.72 12.36 8.59
CA LYS A 81 -15.28 12.86 7.33
C LYS A 81 -14.61 14.16 6.89
N GLU A 82 -14.42 15.10 7.80
CA GLU A 82 -13.73 16.36 7.52
C GLU A 82 -12.27 16.13 7.12
N GLU A 83 -11.57 15.23 7.81
CA GLU A 83 -10.21 14.83 7.44
C GLU A 83 -10.15 14.23 6.03
N LEU A 84 -11.10 13.35 5.69
CA LEU A 84 -11.18 12.75 4.36
C LEU A 84 -11.41 13.81 3.27
N GLU A 85 -12.31 14.77 3.51
CA GLU A 85 -12.56 15.86 2.56
C GLU A 85 -11.30 16.72 2.34
N ASN A 86 -10.55 17.02 3.40
CA ASN A 86 -9.27 17.74 3.32
C ASN A 86 -8.21 16.97 2.52
N VAL A 87 -8.05 15.67 2.77
CA VAL A 87 -7.09 14.83 2.03
C VAL A 87 -7.46 14.75 0.54
N VAL A 88 -8.75 14.64 0.23
CA VAL A 88 -9.23 14.61 -1.16
C VAL A 88 -8.96 15.94 -1.86
N ALA A 89 -9.11 17.07 -1.18
CA ALA A 89 -8.79 18.38 -1.73
C ALA A 89 -7.29 18.52 -2.02
N GLN A 90 -6.42 18.19 -1.05
CA GLN A 90 -4.96 18.22 -1.22
C GLN A 90 -4.49 17.32 -2.37
N LYS A 91 -5.07 16.12 -2.51
CA LYS A 91 -4.74 15.21 -3.61
C LYS A 91 -5.03 15.85 -4.98
N LYS A 92 -6.15 16.57 -5.11
CA LYS A 92 -6.51 17.26 -6.36
C LYS A 92 -5.52 18.39 -6.68
N GLU A 93 -5.14 19.18 -5.69
CA GLU A 93 -4.14 20.26 -5.85
C GLU A 93 -2.80 19.71 -6.32
N LEU A 94 -2.30 18.68 -5.65
CA LEU A 94 -1.04 18.01 -6.03
C LEU A 94 -1.12 17.41 -7.43
N GLN A 95 -2.27 16.87 -7.84
CA GLN A 95 -2.44 16.34 -9.19
C GLN A 95 -2.32 17.43 -10.26
N VAL A 96 -2.84 18.63 -9.99
CA VAL A 96 -2.70 19.80 -10.86
C VAL A 96 -1.24 20.25 -10.93
N GLU A 97 -0.57 20.35 -9.78
CA GLU A 97 0.84 20.75 -9.71
C GLU A 97 1.76 19.78 -10.47
N VAL A 98 1.55 18.47 -10.29
CA VAL A 98 2.29 17.42 -11.03
C VAL A 98 2.06 17.55 -12.54
N ALA A 99 0.85 17.87 -12.97
CA ALA A 99 0.57 18.08 -14.39
C ALA A 99 1.31 19.31 -14.94
N GLN A 100 1.32 20.41 -14.19
CA GLN A 100 2.05 21.64 -14.54
C GLN A 100 3.57 21.40 -14.62
N LEU A 101 4.16 20.75 -13.61
CA LEU A 101 5.58 20.42 -13.58
C LEU A 101 5.99 19.49 -14.74
N LYS A 102 5.16 18.51 -15.09
CA LYS A 102 5.38 17.65 -16.27
C LYS A 102 5.37 18.45 -17.57
N GLN A 103 4.47 19.43 -17.69
CA GLN A 103 4.42 20.30 -18.85
C GLN A 103 5.66 21.20 -18.93
N GLN A 104 6.08 21.79 -17.81
CA GLN A 104 7.31 22.58 -17.74
C GLN A 104 8.54 21.75 -18.14
N LEU A 105 8.66 20.51 -17.63
CA LEU A 105 9.72 19.58 -18.03
C LEU A 105 9.69 19.26 -19.52
N ARG A 106 8.52 19.10 -20.13
CA ARG A 106 8.39 18.86 -21.58
C ARG A 106 8.90 20.05 -22.38
N ILE A 107 8.57 21.28 -21.95
CA ILE A 107 9.04 22.51 -22.58
C ILE A 107 10.55 22.69 -22.38
N ALA A 108 11.07 22.45 -21.18
CA ALA A 108 12.50 22.54 -20.90
C ALA A 108 13.30 21.52 -21.73
N LYS A 109 12.83 20.26 -21.79
CA LYS A 109 13.45 19.22 -22.62
C LYS A 109 13.42 19.55 -24.11
N SER A 110 12.35 20.17 -24.61
CA SER A 110 12.28 20.56 -26.02
C SER A 110 13.16 21.76 -26.35
N LYS A 111 13.33 22.71 -25.42
CA LYS A 111 14.30 23.82 -25.56
C LYS A 111 15.73 23.30 -25.58
N ILE A 112 16.13 22.49 -24.60
CA ILE A 112 17.48 21.91 -24.52
C ILE A 112 17.82 21.14 -25.81
N ARG A 113 16.90 20.34 -26.35
CA ARG A 113 17.11 19.63 -27.62
C ARG A 113 17.29 20.55 -28.84
N ARG A 114 16.69 21.74 -28.85
CA ARG A 114 16.84 22.71 -29.94
C ARG A 114 18.12 23.53 -29.82
N ASP A 115 18.55 23.82 -28.59
CA ASP A 115 19.71 24.67 -28.31
C ASP A 115 21.03 23.88 -28.30
N THR A 116 20.99 22.54 -28.40
CA THR A 116 22.20 21.74 -28.55
C THR A 116 22.67 21.81 -30.00
N GLU A 117 23.58 22.73 -30.30
CA GLU A 117 24.26 22.76 -31.59
C GLU A 117 25.07 21.48 -31.80
N ILE A 118 24.74 20.73 -32.85
CA ILE A 118 25.50 19.54 -33.25
C ILE A 118 26.83 20.04 -33.81
N GLN A 119 27.89 20.02 -32.99
CA GLN A 119 29.23 20.30 -33.47
C GLN A 119 29.69 19.14 -34.35
N GLN A 120 29.95 19.43 -35.63
CA GLN A 120 30.64 18.48 -36.50
C GLN A 120 32.12 18.46 -36.12
N ALA A 121 32.52 17.46 -35.35
CA ALA A 121 33.93 17.23 -35.07
C ALA A 121 34.65 16.83 -36.37
N GLN A 122 35.39 17.76 -36.96
CA GLN A 122 36.25 17.48 -38.12
C GLN A 122 37.57 16.79 -37.71
N ASN A 123 37.95 16.92 -36.43
CA ASN A 123 39.19 16.40 -35.88
C ASN A 123 38.93 15.38 -34.75
N ARG A 124 39.93 14.53 -34.48
CA ARG A 124 39.95 13.62 -33.33
C ARG A 124 39.83 14.42 -32.02
N ILE A 125 38.90 14.01 -31.16
CA ILE A 125 38.74 14.54 -29.81
C ILE A 125 39.25 13.48 -28.83
N GLU A 126 40.16 13.86 -27.94
CA GLU A 126 40.73 12.99 -26.91
C GLU A 126 40.09 13.31 -25.55
N PHE A 127 39.72 12.27 -24.80
CA PHE A 127 39.10 12.38 -23.47
C PHE A 127 39.99 11.66 -22.47
N ASP A 128 40.37 12.34 -21.38
CA ASP A 128 41.19 11.76 -20.30
C ASP A 128 40.30 11.02 -19.29
N THR A 129 39.63 9.96 -19.75
CA THR A 129 38.64 9.21 -18.95
C THR A 129 38.66 7.72 -19.28
N THR A 130 38.46 6.87 -18.28
CA THR A 130 38.47 5.39 -18.47
C THR A 130 37.18 4.84 -19.06
N GLN A 131 36.10 5.63 -19.03
CA GLN A 131 34.77 5.24 -19.49
C GLN A 131 34.16 6.31 -20.37
N LEU A 132 33.54 5.91 -21.48
CA LEU A 132 32.78 6.80 -22.37
C LEU A 132 31.35 6.28 -22.50
N ARG A 133 30.38 7.15 -22.21
CA ARG A 133 28.97 6.86 -22.50
C ARG A 133 28.58 7.49 -23.81
N VAL A 134 28.22 6.65 -24.77
CA VAL A 134 27.71 7.09 -26.06
C VAL A 134 26.20 6.89 -26.10
N ARG A 135 25.46 7.88 -26.61
CA ARG A 135 24.00 7.83 -26.82
C ARG A 135 23.66 8.32 -28.22
N PRO A 136 22.76 7.65 -28.94
CA PRO A 136 22.25 8.17 -30.20
C PRO A 136 21.36 9.37 -29.91
N LEU A 137 21.45 10.41 -30.74
CA LEU A 137 20.55 11.56 -30.64
C LEU A 137 19.12 11.17 -31.06
N SER A 138 18.99 10.19 -31.95
CA SER A 138 17.72 9.65 -32.43
C SER A 138 17.15 8.59 -31.49
N ASN A 139 15.83 8.45 -31.49
CA ASN A 139 15.12 7.38 -30.78
C ASN A 139 15.28 6.01 -31.46
N SER A 140 15.86 5.95 -32.67
CA SER A 140 15.98 4.75 -33.51
C SER A 140 17.15 3.83 -33.12
N GLY A 141 18.00 4.29 -32.20
CA GLY A 141 19.05 3.49 -31.56
C GLY A 141 20.34 3.35 -32.37
N PHE A 142 21.26 2.50 -31.88
CA PHE A 142 22.47 2.13 -32.60
C PHE A 142 22.15 1.16 -33.75
N LYS A 143 22.87 1.30 -34.86
CA LYS A 143 22.85 0.36 -35.97
C LYS A 143 23.78 -0.82 -35.69
N ALA A 144 25.02 -0.53 -35.26
CA ALA A 144 26.01 -1.52 -34.92
C ALA A 144 27.02 -0.96 -33.91
N VAL A 145 27.52 -1.82 -33.04
CA VAL A 145 28.65 -1.55 -32.14
C VAL A 145 29.65 -2.67 -32.36
N LYS A 146 30.87 -2.32 -32.78
CA LYS A 146 31.97 -3.27 -33.01
C LYS A 146 33.12 -2.91 -32.10
N ASP A 147 33.69 -3.91 -31.46
CA ASP A 147 34.85 -3.79 -30.58
C ASP A 147 35.97 -4.70 -31.11
N SER A 148 37.15 -4.13 -31.33
CA SER A 148 38.34 -4.85 -31.78
C SER A 148 39.36 -5.07 -30.65
N GLY A 149 39.09 -4.60 -29.43
CA GLY A 149 40.03 -4.56 -28.31
C GLY A 149 41.01 -3.38 -28.35
N MET A 150 41.14 -2.69 -29.49
CA MET A 150 41.92 -1.45 -29.63
C MET A 150 41.06 -0.25 -30.01
N GLU A 151 40.00 -0.47 -30.80
CA GLU A 151 39.07 0.56 -31.22
C GLU A 151 37.62 0.06 -31.07
N VAL A 152 36.73 0.99 -30.72
CA VAL A 152 35.30 0.74 -30.68
C VAL A 152 34.63 1.61 -31.73
N VAL A 153 33.98 0.96 -32.71
CA VAL A 153 33.27 1.63 -33.80
C VAL A 153 31.77 1.57 -33.55
N ILE A 154 31.14 2.73 -33.41
CA ILE A 154 29.71 2.88 -33.13
C ILE A 154 29.04 3.51 -34.34
N GLU A 155 28.17 2.75 -35.01
CA GLU A 155 27.34 3.23 -36.12
C GLU A 155 25.92 3.54 -35.62
N CYS A 156 25.40 4.72 -35.95
CA CYS A 156 24.00 5.08 -35.73
C CYS A 156 23.18 4.98 -37.02
N LYS A 157 21.87 4.77 -36.88
CA LYS A 157 20.94 4.76 -38.03
C LYS A 157 20.71 6.16 -38.60
N GLU A 158 20.77 7.18 -37.75
CA GLU A 158 20.61 8.59 -38.07
C GLU A 158 21.82 9.37 -37.57
N SER A 159 22.11 10.51 -38.21
CA SER A 159 23.22 11.38 -37.84
C SER A 159 22.98 12.00 -36.46
N GLY A 160 24.01 11.96 -35.60
CA GLY A 160 23.98 12.59 -34.28
C GLY A 160 24.29 11.60 -33.16
N LEU A 161 25.39 11.85 -32.45
CA LEU A 161 25.87 11.08 -31.32
C LEU A 161 26.19 12.03 -30.17
N VAL A 162 25.80 11.66 -28.96
CA VAL A 162 26.17 12.35 -27.73
C VAL A 162 27.18 11.49 -27.00
N VAL A 163 28.39 12.01 -26.83
CA VAL A 163 29.47 11.37 -26.05
C VAL A 163 29.57 12.10 -24.72
N ASP A 164 29.43 11.35 -23.65
CA ASP A 164 29.44 11.82 -22.26
C ASP A 164 30.61 11.13 -21.55
N PRO A 165 31.72 11.86 -21.31
CA PRO A 165 32.93 11.31 -20.69
C PRO A 165 32.81 11.24 -19.15
N THR A 166 31.67 11.57 -18.57
CA THR A 166 31.53 11.59 -17.10
C THR A 166 31.50 10.18 -16.53
N GLU A 167 32.40 9.88 -15.58
CA GLU A 167 32.35 8.64 -14.80
C GLU A 167 31.08 8.64 -13.94
N LYS A 168 30.20 7.67 -14.16
CA LYS A 168 28.97 7.55 -13.38
C LYS A 168 29.21 6.57 -12.24
N GLU A 169 29.06 7.03 -11.00
CA GLU A 169 28.85 6.14 -9.87
C GLU A 169 27.62 5.27 -10.16
N VAL A 170 27.79 3.95 -10.11
CA VAL A 170 26.70 3.00 -10.38
C VAL A 170 25.69 3.11 -9.23
N ASP A 171 24.70 3.98 -9.39
CA ASP A 171 23.58 4.09 -8.46
C ASP A 171 22.71 2.84 -8.61
N GLN A 172 22.87 1.90 -7.68
CA GLN A 172 22.21 0.59 -7.66
C GLN A 172 20.68 0.71 -7.73
N ASN A 173 20.13 1.85 -7.30
CA ASN A 173 18.70 2.12 -7.28
C ASN A 173 18.09 2.27 -8.68
N GLU A 174 18.84 2.81 -9.65
CA GLU A 174 18.34 3.02 -11.01
C GLU A 174 18.21 1.68 -11.77
N ALA A 175 19.06 0.70 -11.43
CA ALA A 175 18.98 -0.66 -11.97
C ALA A 175 17.73 -1.40 -11.46
N ILE A 176 17.38 -1.21 -10.19
CA ILE A 176 16.15 -1.77 -9.58
C ILE A 176 14.91 -1.18 -10.23
N LEU A 177 14.85 0.15 -10.43
CA LEU A 177 13.72 0.82 -11.06
C LEU A 177 13.49 0.36 -12.52
N ARG A 178 14.56 0.10 -13.28
CA ARG A 178 14.44 -0.45 -14.66
C ARG A 178 13.89 -1.88 -14.69
N ASN A 179 14.17 -2.69 -13.68
CA ASN A 179 13.63 -4.05 -13.59
C ASN A 179 12.15 -4.06 -13.21
N ILE A 180 11.71 -3.13 -12.35
CA ILE A 180 10.30 -3.00 -11.97
C ILE A 180 9.45 -2.50 -13.15
N GLN A 181 9.94 -1.60 -13.99
CA GLN A 181 9.21 -1.11 -15.17
C GLN A 181 9.11 -2.11 -16.34
N ARG A 182 9.86 -3.23 -16.28
CA ARG A 182 9.82 -4.30 -17.30
C ARG A 182 8.85 -5.43 -16.96
N LEU A 183 8.36 -5.49 -15.72
CA LEU A 183 7.29 -6.39 -15.26
C LEU A 183 5.92 -5.74 -15.50
#